data_AF-A0A7X4IXZ1-F1
#
_entry.id   AF-A0A7X4IXZ1-F1
#
_cell.length_a   1.000
_cell.length_b   1.000
_cell.length_c   1.000
_cell.angle_alpha   90.00
_cell.angle_beta   90.00
_cell.angle_gamma   90.00
#
_symmetry.space_group_name_H-M   'P 1'
#
loop_
_entity.id
_entity.type
_entity.pdbx_description
1 polymer ?
#
loop_
_entity_poly.entity_id
_entity_poly.type
_entity_poly.pdbx_seq_one_letter_code
_entity_poly.pdbx_strand_id
1 'polypeptide(L)'
;MGGHNRGLLPVTPGFNRDLELGVPPWSILVSREGRRFASEMAPYTVMAGLFKRNGGMAYAIFDEAARREADAMPAGPSWTSENLLAKAESGEVLRADTLDELAALCKINPAPLAGTVQKYNEDCARGVDTAYFKPMGLRPIETPPFYAVEVRPAIIAWTGCGLRVDPDTHVIANTELPIDNLFAAGEAMGTLHGDRYIGGGGSYGPAVTFGRIAGRNAATAAAKSAGLME
;
A
#
# COMPACT_ATOMS: atom_id res chain seq x y z
N MET A 1 13.51 25.01 0.05
CA MET A 1 13.01 24.68 -1.32
C MET A 1 11.55 24.32 -1.19
N GLY A 2 10.69 24.91 -2.03
CA GLY A 2 9.23 24.89 -1.88
C GLY A 2 8.60 23.52 -1.99
N GLY A 3 7.74 23.19 -1.02
CA GLY A 3 6.87 22.02 -1.05
C GLY A 3 5.77 22.19 -2.09
N HIS A 4 5.74 21.29 -3.07
CA HIS A 4 4.60 21.13 -3.96
C HIS A 4 4.00 19.74 -3.82
N ASN A 5 2.85 19.66 -3.15
CA ASN A 5 1.66 19.03 -3.69
C ASN A 5 0.44 19.60 -2.94
N ARG A 6 -0.19 20.65 -3.48
CA ARG A 6 -1.36 21.30 -2.86
C ARG A 6 -2.60 20.89 -3.64
N GLY A 7 -3.33 19.94 -3.05
CA GLY A 7 -4.44 19.25 -3.67
C GLY A 7 -5.79 19.95 -3.55
N LEU A 8 -6.58 19.77 -4.61
CA LEU A 8 -8.03 19.65 -4.61
C LEU A 8 -8.32 18.41 -5.45
N LEU A 9 -9.04 17.41 -4.92
CA LEU A 9 -9.48 16.22 -5.68
C LEU A 9 -11.00 16.07 -5.58
N PRO A 10 -11.77 16.63 -6.54
CA PRO A 10 -13.20 16.48 -6.60
C PRO A 10 -13.67 15.40 -7.60
N VAL A 11 -14.83 14.83 -7.25
CA VAL A 11 -15.69 13.79 -7.85
C VAL A 11 -15.10 12.79 -8.86
N THR A 12 -15.01 11.53 -8.41
CA THR A 12 -14.67 10.33 -9.19
C THR A 12 -15.89 9.41 -9.30
N PRO A 13 -16.54 9.27 -10.47
CA PRO A 13 -17.32 8.08 -10.79
C PRO A 13 -16.38 7.03 -11.41
N GLY A 14 -16.12 5.95 -10.67
CA GLY A 14 -15.33 4.79 -11.07
C GLY A 14 -15.64 3.62 -10.14
N PHE A 15 -16.90 3.19 -10.18
CA PHE A 15 -17.74 2.52 -9.18
C PHE A 15 -17.35 1.11 -8.68
N ASN A 16 -16.15 0.77 -8.24
CA ASN A 16 -15.44 1.37 -7.12
C ASN A 16 -14.01 0.79 -7.08
N ARG A 17 -13.04 1.54 -6.56
CA ARG A 17 -11.66 1.07 -6.44
C ARG A 17 -11.44 0.53 -5.04
N ASP A 18 -11.61 -0.78 -4.89
CA ASP A 18 -11.44 -1.47 -3.61
C ASP A 18 -10.07 -1.17 -3.02
N LEU A 19 -10.07 -0.55 -1.84
CA LEU A 19 -8.88 -0.08 -1.16
C LEU A 19 -8.51 -1.07 -0.07
N GLU A 20 -7.42 -1.80 -0.29
CA GLU A 20 -6.94 -2.81 0.63
C GLU A 20 -5.44 -2.69 0.90
N LEU A 21 -5.03 -3.19 2.06
CA LEU A 21 -3.64 -3.09 2.54
C LEU A 21 -2.72 -4.15 1.94
N GLY A 22 -3.26 -5.18 1.29
CA GLY A 22 -2.49 -6.29 0.76
C GLY A 22 -3.29 -7.15 -0.21
N VAL A 23 -2.67 -8.23 -0.63
CA VAL A 23 -3.27 -9.27 -1.48
C VAL A 23 -3.25 -10.60 -0.74
N PRO A 24 -4.12 -11.55 -1.11
CA PRO A 24 -4.15 -12.84 -0.45
C PRO A 24 -2.85 -13.63 -0.64
N PRO A 25 -2.34 -14.31 0.41
CA PRO A 25 -1.10 -15.07 0.32
C PRO A 25 -1.12 -16.17 -0.76
N TRP A 26 -2.31 -16.69 -1.08
CA TRP A 26 -2.53 -17.71 -2.11
C TRP A 26 -2.41 -17.20 -3.55
N SER A 27 -2.36 -15.88 -3.76
CA SER A 27 -2.11 -15.28 -5.08
C SER A 27 -0.61 -15.05 -5.31
N ILE A 28 -0.24 -14.77 -6.56
CA ILE A 28 1.08 -14.22 -6.91
C ILE A 28 0.97 -12.82 -7.52
N LEU A 29 1.93 -11.95 -7.23
CA LEU A 29 2.02 -10.62 -7.84
C LEU A 29 2.98 -10.65 -9.02
N VAL A 30 2.48 -10.31 -10.20
CA VAL A 30 3.22 -10.37 -11.46
C VAL A 30 3.25 -9.00 -12.12
N SER A 31 4.43 -8.52 -12.49
CA SER A 31 4.60 -7.25 -13.22
C SER A 31 4.16 -7.37 -14.69
N ARG A 32 4.18 -6.26 -15.44
CA ARG A 32 3.87 -6.29 -16.90
C ARG A 32 4.83 -7.15 -17.70
N GLU A 33 6.04 -7.37 -17.20
CA GLU A 33 7.05 -8.25 -17.78
C GLU A 33 6.76 -9.73 -17.54
N GLY A 34 5.68 -10.07 -16.83
CA GLY A 34 5.27 -11.45 -16.58
C GLY A 34 6.09 -12.15 -15.51
N ARG A 35 6.75 -11.39 -14.62
CA ARG A 35 7.58 -11.93 -13.53
C ARG A 35 7.07 -11.49 -12.17
N ARG A 36 7.22 -12.39 -11.18
CA ARG A 36 7.15 -12.01 -9.76
C ARG A 36 8.28 -11.03 -9.43
N PHE A 37 8.09 -10.19 -8.42
CA PHE A 37 9.08 -9.20 -8.00
C PHE A 37 9.16 -9.01 -6.48
N ALA A 38 8.28 -9.67 -5.73
CA ALA A 38 8.20 -9.58 -4.28
C ALA A 38 7.52 -10.82 -3.71
N SER A 39 7.72 -11.05 -2.41
CA SER A 39 6.76 -11.85 -1.65
C SER A 39 5.47 -11.04 -1.53
N GLU A 40 4.35 -11.69 -1.79
CA GLU A 40 3.01 -11.13 -1.70
C GLU A 40 2.61 -10.80 -0.24
N MET A 41 3.41 -11.29 0.72
CA MET A 41 3.31 -10.97 2.16
C MET A 41 4.40 -9.99 2.62
N ALA A 42 5.14 -9.36 1.71
CA ALA A 42 6.12 -8.35 2.10
C ALA A 42 5.44 -7.18 2.84
N PRO A 43 6.13 -6.53 3.78
CA PRO A 43 5.55 -5.42 4.54
C PRO A 43 4.99 -4.33 3.63
N TYR A 44 3.76 -3.90 3.87
CA TYR A 44 3.08 -2.88 3.06
C TYR A 44 3.89 -1.56 2.97
N THR A 45 4.72 -1.28 3.99
CA THR A 45 5.62 -0.12 4.06
C THR A 45 6.68 -0.08 2.97
N VAL A 46 7.04 -1.23 2.36
CA VAL A 46 8.01 -1.32 1.26
C VAL A 46 7.36 -1.60 -0.10
N MET A 47 6.13 -2.10 -0.12
CA MET A 47 5.44 -2.55 -1.33
C MET A 47 5.31 -1.45 -2.40
N ALA A 48 4.93 -0.22 -2.02
CA ALA A 48 4.83 0.88 -2.97
C ALA A 48 6.16 1.16 -3.72
N GLY A 49 7.29 1.02 -3.02
CA GLY A 49 8.62 1.14 -3.62
C GLY A 49 8.95 0.01 -4.59
N LEU A 50 8.54 -1.22 -4.27
CA LEU A 50 8.68 -2.38 -5.16
C LEU A 50 7.81 -2.23 -6.41
N PHE A 51 6.56 -1.81 -6.27
CA PHE A 51 5.69 -1.49 -7.40
C PHE A 51 6.31 -0.41 -8.29
N LYS A 52 6.81 0.69 -7.71
CA LYS A 52 7.45 1.78 -8.48
C LYS A 52 8.63 1.30 -9.33
N ARG A 53 9.43 0.37 -8.83
CA ARG A 53 10.56 -0.22 -9.56
C ARG A 53 10.15 -1.18 -10.67
N ASN A 54 8.91 -1.69 -10.64
CA ASN A 54 8.36 -2.68 -11.57
C ASN A 54 7.17 -2.11 -12.37
N GLY A 55 7.24 -0.85 -12.78
CA GLY A 55 6.24 -0.23 -13.66
C GLY A 55 5.00 0.36 -12.98
N GLY A 56 4.95 0.36 -11.64
CA GLY A 56 3.91 1.03 -10.85
C GLY A 56 2.58 0.28 -10.71
N MET A 57 2.49 -0.93 -11.27
CA MET A 57 1.27 -1.74 -11.31
C MET A 57 1.66 -3.22 -11.45
N ALA A 58 0.87 -4.10 -10.87
CA ALA A 58 1.01 -5.54 -11.02
C ALA A 58 -0.36 -6.20 -11.19
N TYR A 59 -0.39 -7.47 -11.57
CA TYR A 59 -1.57 -8.32 -11.49
C TYR A 59 -1.39 -9.32 -10.36
N ALA A 60 -2.39 -9.44 -9.49
CA ALA A 60 -2.53 -10.59 -8.60
C ALA A 60 -3.18 -11.73 -9.39
N ILE A 61 -2.45 -12.83 -9.57
CA ILE A 61 -2.85 -13.99 -10.37
C ILE A 61 -3.11 -15.19 -9.46
N PHE A 62 -4.20 -15.91 -9.74
CA PHE A 62 -4.65 -17.10 -9.03
C PHE A 62 -5.57 -17.94 -9.91
N ASP A 63 -5.99 -19.11 -9.43
CA ASP A 63 -6.79 -20.07 -10.18
C ASP A 63 -8.16 -20.34 -9.52
N GLU A 64 -8.99 -21.18 -10.14
CA GLU A 64 -10.34 -21.46 -9.66
C GLU A 64 -10.35 -22.20 -8.31
N ALA A 65 -9.35 -23.04 -8.04
CA ALA A 65 -9.21 -23.70 -6.75
C ALA A 65 -8.98 -22.67 -5.62
N ALA A 66 -8.06 -21.73 -5.84
CA ALA A 66 -7.81 -20.64 -4.91
C ALA A 66 -9.03 -19.71 -4.74
N ARG A 67 -9.76 -19.39 -5.82
CA ARG A 67 -10.98 -18.56 -5.73
C ARG A 67 -12.05 -19.22 -4.85
N ARG A 68 -12.28 -20.53 -5.01
CA ARG A 68 -13.28 -21.27 -4.21
C ARG A 68 -12.93 -21.31 -2.73
N GLU A 69 -11.64 -21.39 -2.40
CA GLU A 69 -11.14 -21.42 -1.02
C GLU A 69 -10.79 -20.03 -0.46
N ALA A 70 -11.05 -18.96 -1.20
CA ALA A 70 -10.61 -17.61 -0.86
C ALA A 70 -11.05 -17.17 0.55
N ASP A 71 -12.24 -17.59 0.98
CA ASP A 71 -12.85 -17.25 2.27
C ASP A 71 -12.11 -17.87 3.47
N ALA A 72 -11.27 -18.88 3.26
CA ALA A 72 -10.45 -19.48 4.32
C ALA A 72 -9.27 -18.58 4.73
N MET A 73 -8.81 -17.71 3.84
CA MET A 73 -7.72 -16.77 4.10
C MET A 73 -7.89 -15.49 3.26
N PRO A 74 -8.90 -14.65 3.57
CA PRO A 74 -9.13 -13.41 2.86
C PRO A 74 -8.08 -12.36 3.25
N ALA A 75 -7.58 -11.59 2.28
CA ALA A 75 -6.74 -10.41 2.57
C ALA A 75 -7.54 -9.17 2.94
N GLY A 76 -8.84 -9.18 2.67
CA GLY A 76 -9.76 -8.09 2.91
C GLY A 76 -11.15 -8.43 2.34
N PRO A 77 -12.12 -7.51 2.49
CA PRO A 77 -13.52 -7.76 2.14
C PRO A 77 -13.74 -8.05 0.65
N SER A 78 -12.80 -7.66 -0.22
CA SER A 78 -12.94 -7.83 -1.67
C SER A 78 -12.42 -9.18 -2.16
N TRP A 79 -11.67 -9.92 -1.35
CA TRP A 79 -11.08 -11.21 -1.72
C TRP A 79 -11.89 -12.40 -1.22
N THR A 80 -13.22 -12.27 -1.20
CA THR A 80 -14.11 -13.40 -0.94
C THR A 80 -14.43 -14.15 -2.23
N SER A 81 -14.75 -15.44 -2.11
CA SER A 81 -15.08 -16.31 -3.25
C SER A 81 -16.23 -15.73 -4.08
N GLU A 82 -17.28 -15.26 -3.41
CA GLU A 82 -18.46 -14.64 -4.01
C GLU A 82 -18.12 -13.34 -4.74
N ASN A 83 -17.38 -12.43 -4.09
CA ASN A 83 -17.06 -11.13 -4.68
C ASN A 83 -16.11 -11.26 -5.88
N LEU A 84 -15.12 -12.16 -5.79
CA LEU A 84 -14.22 -12.44 -6.92
C LEU A 84 -14.98 -13.00 -8.12
N LEU A 85 -15.98 -13.86 -7.88
CA LEU A 85 -16.82 -14.39 -8.95
C LEU A 85 -17.69 -13.29 -9.57
N ALA A 86 -18.40 -12.51 -8.74
CA ALA A 86 -19.24 -11.41 -9.21
C ALA A 86 -18.46 -10.38 -10.02
N LYS A 87 -17.25 -10.03 -9.56
CA LYS A 87 -16.35 -9.10 -10.28
C LYS A 87 -15.74 -9.73 -11.54
N ALA A 88 -15.58 -11.05 -11.58
CA ALA A 88 -15.18 -11.72 -12.82
C ALA A 88 -16.31 -11.74 -13.86
N GLU A 89 -17.56 -11.84 -13.41
CA GLU A 89 -18.75 -11.75 -14.26
C GLU A 89 -18.99 -10.32 -14.79
N SER A 90 -18.68 -9.29 -13.99
CA SER A 90 -18.74 -7.89 -14.41
C SER A 90 -17.55 -7.46 -15.29
N GLY A 91 -16.49 -8.27 -15.36
CA GLY A 91 -15.27 -7.98 -16.10
C GLY A 91 -14.24 -7.10 -15.36
N GLU A 92 -14.47 -6.82 -14.08
CA GLU A 92 -13.51 -6.13 -13.21
C GLU A 92 -12.32 -7.02 -12.82
N VAL A 93 -12.57 -8.32 -12.64
CA VAL A 93 -11.53 -9.35 -12.55
C VAL A 93 -11.42 -10.04 -13.90
N LEU A 94 -10.21 -10.05 -14.47
CA LEU A 94 -9.99 -10.72 -15.73
C LEU A 94 -9.98 -12.23 -15.49
N ARG A 95 -10.63 -13.00 -16.38
CA ARG A 95 -10.62 -14.47 -16.34
C ARG A 95 -10.40 -15.07 -17.73
N ALA A 96 -9.71 -16.20 -17.80
CA ALA A 96 -9.54 -16.98 -19.02
C ALA A 96 -9.31 -18.46 -18.69
N ASP A 97 -9.54 -19.36 -19.65
CA ASP A 97 -9.36 -20.79 -19.46
C ASP A 97 -7.89 -21.23 -19.61
N THR A 98 -7.05 -20.36 -20.18
CA THR A 98 -5.61 -20.60 -20.33
C THR A 98 -4.78 -19.41 -19.84
N LEU A 99 -3.54 -19.68 -19.41
CA LEU A 99 -2.60 -18.62 -19.01
C LEU A 99 -2.20 -17.71 -20.17
N ASP A 100 -2.16 -18.21 -21.40
CA ASP A 100 -1.84 -17.41 -22.59
C ASP A 100 -2.94 -16.40 -22.91
N GLU A 101 -4.21 -16.83 -22.83
CA GLU A 101 -5.36 -15.93 -22.96
C GLU A 101 -5.40 -14.90 -21.83
N LEU A 102 -5.14 -15.32 -20.58
CA LEU A 102 -5.06 -14.40 -19.44
C LEU A 102 -3.94 -13.37 -19.64
N ALA A 103 -2.77 -13.80 -20.12
CA ALA A 103 -1.65 -12.91 -20.43
C ALA A 103 -2.04 -11.88 -21.49
N ALA A 104 -2.74 -12.31 -22.53
CA ALA A 104 -3.23 -11.42 -23.58
C ALA A 104 -4.22 -10.36 -23.03
N LEU A 105 -5.17 -10.77 -22.18
CA LEU A 105 -6.12 -9.85 -21.51
C LEU A 105 -5.37 -8.84 -20.62
N CYS A 106 -4.36 -9.29 -19.88
CA CYS A 106 -3.54 -8.47 -19.00
C CYS A 106 -2.48 -7.62 -19.74
N LYS A 107 -2.31 -7.85 -21.05
CA LYS A 107 -1.22 -7.27 -21.86
C LYS A 107 0.16 -7.57 -21.27
N ILE A 108 0.33 -8.79 -20.76
CA ILE A 108 1.58 -9.36 -20.25
C ILE A 108 2.21 -10.23 -21.34
N ASN A 109 3.54 -10.32 -21.37
CA ASN A 109 4.21 -11.28 -22.25
C ASN A 109 3.91 -12.73 -21.77
N PRO A 110 3.30 -13.60 -22.60
CA PRO A 110 2.87 -14.93 -22.18
C PRO A 110 4.04 -15.84 -21.77
N ALA A 111 5.18 -15.79 -22.46
CA ALA A 111 6.28 -16.71 -22.19
C ALA A 111 6.92 -16.51 -20.79
N PRO A 112 7.26 -15.28 -20.34
CA PRO A 112 7.66 -15.03 -18.97
C PRO A 112 6.61 -15.41 -17.92
N LEU A 113 5.33 -15.18 -18.20
CA LEU A 113 4.25 -15.53 -17.26
C LEU A 113 4.18 -17.04 -17.06
N ALA A 114 4.17 -17.81 -18.15
CA ALA A 114 4.16 -19.27 -18.11
C ALA A 114 5.35 -19.81 -17.31
N GLY A 115 6.57 -19.30 -17.57
CA GLY A 115 7.76 -19.69 -16.80
C GLY A 115 7.67 -19.33 -15.31
N THR A 116 7.07 -18.19 -14.98
CA THR A 116 6.83 -17.76 -13.59
C THR A 116 5.86 -18.69 -12.87
N VAL A 117 4.73 -19.03 -13.51
CA VAL A 117 3.73 -19.93 -12.94
C VAL A 117 4.30 -21.34 -12.78
N GLN A 118 4.98 -21.88 -13.80
CA GLN A 118 5.64 -23.17 -13.72
C GLN A 118 6.60 -23.25 -12.53
N LYS A 119 7.50 -22.26 -12.42
CA LYS A 119 8.47 -22.21 -11.32
C LYS A 119 7.78 -22.09 -9.95
N TYR A 120 6.71 -21.31 -9.86
CA TYR A 120 5.96 -21.17 -8.61
C TYR A 120 5.24 -22.47 -8.22
N ASN A 121 4.68 -23.21 -9.19
CA ASN A 121 4.04 -24.50 -8.92
C ASN A 121 5.06 -25.55 -8.44
N GLU A 122 6.27 -25.57 -9.02
CA GLU A 122 7.38 -26.40 -8.53
C GLU A 122 7.75 -26.05 -7.08
N ASP A 123 7.79 -24.76 -6.74
CA ASP A 123 8.03 -24.27 -5.38
C ASP A 123 6.89 -24.68 -4.42
N CYS A 124 5.63 -24.65 -4.89
CA CYS A 124 4.46 -25.13 -4.15
C CYS A 124 4.56 -26.63 -3.85
N ALA A 125 4.96 -27.45 -4.83
CA ALA A 125 5.15 -28.89 -4.63
C ALA A 125 6.24 -29.22 -3.60
N ARG A 126 7.26 -28.35 -3.48
CA ARG A 126 8.31 -28.46 -2.45
C ARG A 126 7.94 -27.82 -1.11
N GLY A 127 6.82 -27.09 -1.04
CA GLY A 127 6.40 -26.35 0.14
C GLY A 127 7.29 -25.16 0.50
N VAL A 128 8.11 -24.65 -0.44
CA VAL A 128 9.03 -23.53 -0.18
C VAL A 128 9.17 -22.61 -1.39
N ASP A 129 8.89 -21.32 -1.20
CA ASP A 129 9.15 -20.27 -2.18
C ASP A 129 10.65 -19.94 -2.23
N THR A 130 11.33 -20.42 -3.26
CA THR A 130 12.77 -20.25 -3.45
C THR A 130 13.14 -18.90 -4.06
N ALA A 131 12.16 -18.18 -4.63
CA ALA A 131 12.41 -16.90 -5.28
C ALA A 131 12.29 -15.73 -4.30
N TYR A 132 11.25 -15.73 -3.47
CA TYR A 132 10.94 -14.59 -2.59
C TYR A 132 10.67 -14.96 -1.14
N PHE A 133 10.85 -16.23 -0.76
CA PHE A 133 10.74 -16.70 0.62
C PHE A 133 9.38 -16.36 1.25
N LYS A 134 8.29 -16.43 0.46
CA LYS A 134 6.92 -16.32 0.97
C LYS A 134 6.72 -17.35 2.10
N PRO A 135 6.33 -16.91 3.31
CA PRO A 135 6.35 -17.78 4.49
C PRO A 135 5.17 -18.77 4.55
N MET A 136 4.08 -18.51 3.85
CA MET A 136 2.87 -19.34 3.83
C MET A 136 1.98 -19.01 2.63
N GLY A 137 0.89 -19.76 2.46
CA GLY A 137 -0.05 -19.53 1.37
C GLY A 137 0.44 -19.99 0.00
N LEU A 138 1.45 -20.86 -0.06
CA LEU A 138 1.81 -21.55 -1.29
C LEU A 138 0.60 -22.37 -1.78
N ARG A 139 0.14 -22.04 -2.98
CA ARG A 139 -0.98 -22.68 -3.68
C ARG A 139 -0.61 -22.76 -5.16
N PRO A 140 -0.62 -23.95 -5.77
CA PRO A 140 -0.36 -24.07 -7.20
C PRO A 140 -1.42 -23.32 -8.01
N ILE A 141 -1.05 -22.85 -9.19
CA ILE A 141 -1.91 -22.17 -10.16
C ILE A 141 -2.02 -23.10 -11.36
N GLU A 142 -3.01 -23.98 -11.35
CA GLU A 142 -3.12 -25.10 -12.31
C GLU A 142 -4.55 -25.38 -12.74
N THR A 143 -5.55 -24.91 -11.98
CA THR A 143 -6.97 -25.23 -12.19
C THR A 143 -7.68 -24.09 -12.91
N PRO A 144 -7.99 -24.21 -14.21
CA PRO A 144 -8.73 -23.17 -14.92
C PRO A 144 -10.18 -23.04 -14.39
N PRO A 145 -10.83 -21.87 -14.59
CA PRO A 145 -10.27 -20.65 -15.16
C PRO A 145 -9.20 -20.00 -14.28
N PHE A 146 -8.30 -19.26 -14.91
CA PHE A 146 -7.30 -18.43 -14.27
C PHE A 146 -7.79 -16.99 -14.16
N TYR A 147 -7.44 -16.32 -13.08
CA TYR A 147 -7.91 -14.98 -12.75
C TYR A 147 -6.76 -14.00 -12.60
N ALA A 148 -7.00 -12.73 -12.94
CA ALA A 148 -6.07 -11.64 -12.71
C ALA A 148 -6.80 -10.38 -12.21
N VAL A 149 -6.30 -9.82 -11.11
CA VAL A 149 -6.77 -8.57 -10.51
C VAL A 149 -5.67 -7.53 -10.66
N GLU A 150 -5.98 -6.38 -11.24
CA GLU A 150 -5.02 -5.27 -11.33
C GLU A 150 -4.81 -4.64 -9.94
N VAL A 151 -3.55 -4.54 -9.51
CA VAL A 151 -3.16 -3.96 -8.21
C VAL A 151 -2.27 -2.75 -8.44
N ARG A 152 -2.56 -1.66 -7.72
CA ARG A 152 -1.77 -0.43 -7.73
C ARG A 152 -1.64 0.17 -6.33
N PRO A 153 -0.50 0.80 -5.99
CA PRO A 153 -0.44 1.70 -4.85
C PRO A 153 -1.39 2.87 -5.07
N ALA A 154 -2.42 3.00 -4.23
CA ALA A 154 -3.49 3.99 -4.43
C ALA A 154 -3.73 4.93 -3.22
N ILE A 155 -3.29 4.56 -2.02
CA ILE A 155 -3.61 5.27 -0.79
C ILE A 155 -2.35 5.94 -0.25
N ILE A 156 -2.42 7.24 0.02
CA ILE A 156 -1.47 7.91 0.90
C ILE A 156 -1.95 7.65 2.33
N ALA A 157 -1.41 6.61 2.95
CA ALA A 157 -1.75 6.25 4.33
C ALA A 157 -0.97 7.07 5.38
N TRP A 158 0.07 7.78 4.94
CA TRP A 158 0.96 8.56 5.78
C TRP A 158 1.82 9.52 4.95
N THR A 159 2.06 10.70 5.50
CA THR A 159 2.90 11.76 4.96
C THR A 159 4.10 11.98 5.87
N GLY A 160 5.30 11.67 5.37
CA GLY A 160 6.55 11.85 6.13
C GLY A 160 7.07 13.27 6.19
N CYS A 161 6.56 14.15 5.34
CA CYS A 161 6.93 15.55 5.27
C CYS A 161 5.87 16.47 5.87
N GLY A 162 6.28 17.67 6.27
CA GLY A 162 5.40 18.66 6.85
C GLY A 162 6.19 19.90 7.27
N LEU A 163 5.60 20.70 8.17
CA LEU A 163 6.25 21.87 8.74
C LEU A 163 7.47 21.46 9.56
N ARG A 164 8.60 22.15 9.36
CA ARG A 164 9.76 21.98 10.24
C ARG A 164 9.44 22.61 11.60
N VAL A 165 9.70 21.87 12.66
CA VAL A 165 9.49 22.33 14.03
C VAL A 165 10.75 22.12 14.88
N ASP A 166 10.89 22.91 15.94
CA ASP A 166 11.87 22.66 17.01
C ASP A 166 11.34 21.63 18.03
N PRO A 167 12.13 21.24 19.06
CA PRO A 167 11.67 20.33 20.12
C PRO A 167 10.47 20.82 20.93
N ASP A 168 10.22 22.13 20.92
CA ASP A 168 9.09 22.79 21.57
C ASP A 168 7.90 22.99 20.62
N THR A 169 7.95 22.38 19.44
CA THR A 169 6.92 22.37 18.39
C THR A 169 6.62 23.72 17.74
N HIS A 170 7.49 24.73 17.91
CA HIS A 170 7.37 25.98 17.16
C HIS A 170 7.66 25.72 15.69
N VAL A 171 6.84 26.28 14.81
CA VAL A 171 7.08 26.21 13.37
C VAL A 171 8.25 27.10 13.00
N ILE A 172 9.24 26.52 12.31
CA ILE A 172 10.46 27.21 11.88
C ILE A 172 10.25 27.81 10.49
N ALA A 173 10.43 29.12 10.40
CA ALA A 173 10.36 29.86 9.15
C ALA A 173 11.53 29.53 8.20
N ASN A 174 11.44 30.03 6.96
CA ASN A 174 12.55 29.97 6.00
C ASN A 174 13.76 30.82 6.43
N THR A 175 13.59 31.70 7.41
CA THR A 175 14.66 32.50 8.02
C THR A 175 15.44 31.75 9.10
N GLU A 176 15.14 30.46 9.32
CA GLU A 176 15.69 29.65 10.42
C GLU A 176 15.25 30.11 11.82
N LEU A 177 14.27 31.00 11.92
CA LEU A 177 13.72 31.50 13.17
C LEU A 177 12.33 30.90 13.45
N PRO A 178 11.97 30.67 14.72
CA PRO A 178 10.61 30.34 15.10
C PRO A 178 9.62 31.41 14.63
N ILE A 179 8.43 30.98 14.18
CA ILE A 179 7.30 31.87 13.92
C ILE A 179 6.53 32.04 15.22
N ASP A 180 6.38 33.30 15.65
CA ASP A 180 5.68 33.64 16.89
C ASP A 180 4.26 33.06 16.92
N ASN A 181 3.94 32.40 18.03
CA ASN A 181 2.63 31.82 18.31
C ASN A 181 2.13 30.76 17.29
N LEU A 182 3.01 30.19 16.48
CA LEU A 182 2.65 29.15 15.52
C LEU A 182 3.31 27.81 15.89
N PHE A 183 2.47 26.82 16.15
CA PHE A 183 2.87 25.48 16.56
C PHE A 183 2.29 24.42 15.62
N ALA A 184 2.98 23.30 15.45
CA ALA A 184 2.50 22.16 14.67
C ALA A 184 2.83 20.83 15.35
N ALA A 185 1.95 19.84 15.17
CA ALA A 185 2.10 18.51 15.75
C ALA A 185 1.49 17.43 14.84
N GLY A 186 1.85 16.17 15.10
CA GLY A 186 1.35 15.03 14.33
C GLY A 186 1.84 15.02 12.88
N GLU A 187 0.96 14.71 11.94
CA GLU A 187 1.31 14.62 10.51
C GLU A 187 1.43 16.00 9.83
N ALA A 188 1.07 17.09 10.53
CA ALA A 188 1.28 18.45 10.03
C ALA A 188 2.76 18.88 10.09
N MET A 189 3.55 18.29 10.99
CA MET A 189 5.00 18.51 11.07
C MET A 189 5.76 17.46 10.27
N GLY A 190 6.97 17.82 9.82
CA GLY A 190 7.92 16.84 9.30
C GLY A 190 8.16 15.78 10.37
N THR A 191 7.86 14.53 10.04
CA THR A 191 7.76 13.48 11.06
C THR A 191 9.12 12.84 11.35
N LEU A 192 9.22 12.15 12.49
CA LEU A 192 10.42 11.44 12.91
C LEU A 192 10.78 10.21 12.04
N HIS A 193 9.86 9.73 11.19
CA HIS A 193 10.07 8.46 10.48
C HIS A 193 10.92 8.58 9.20
N GLY A 194 11.32 9.81 8.82
CA GLY A 194 12.14 10.04 7.63
C GLY A 194 11.42 9.66 6.33
N ASP A 195 12.07 8.89 5.47
CA ASP A 195 11.58 8.59 4.12
C ASP A 195 10.48 7.51 4.07
N ARG A 196 10.27 6.73 5.15
CA ARG A 196 9.34 5.59 5.16
C ARG A 196 8.60 5.46 6.46
N TYR A 197 7.31 5.14 6.35
CA TYR A 197 6.49 4.81 7.50
C TYR A 197 6.97 3.51 8.16
N ILE A 198 7.07 3.50 9.49
CA ILE A 198 7.62 2.35 10.23
C ILE A 198 6.61 1.23 10.48
N GLY A 199 5.30 1.51 10.35
CA GLY A 199 4.27 0.50 10.54
C GLY A 199 3.01 1.03 11.22
N GLY A 200 1.99 0.16 11.32
CA GLY A 200 0.67 0.53 11.81
C GLY A 200 0.73 1.15 13.20
N GLY A 201 0.07 2.29 13.37
CA GLY A 201 0.07 3.06 14.61
C GLY A 201 1.31 3.93 14.87
N GLY A 202 2.33 3.89 14.00
CA GLY A 202 3.50 4.76 14.10
C GLY A 202 3.18 6.26 14.09
N SER A 203 2.05 6.67 13.52
CA SER A 203 1.57 8.06 13.54
C SER A 203 0.95 8.48 14.87
N TYR A 204 0.46 7.55 15.69
CA TYR A 204 -0.21 7.90 16.96
C TYR A 204 0.77 8.45 18.00
N GLY A 205 1.96 7.87 18.09
CA GLY A 205 2.98 8.32 19.05
C GLY A 205 3.33 9.81 18.87
N PRO A 206 3.76 10.24 17.67
CA PRO A 206 3.99 11.66 17.38
C PRO A 206 2.75 12.53 17.59
N ALA A 207 1.56 12.06 17.21
CA ALA A 207 0.33 12.85 17.38
C ALA A 207 0.04 13.15 18.87
N VAL A 208 0.13 12.14 19.74
CA VAL A 208 -0.14 12.30 21.18
C VAL A 208 0.97 13.11 21.86
N THR A 209 2.23 12.75 21.63
CA THR A 209 3.36 13.38 22.30
C THR A 209 3.55 14.83 21.87
N PHE A 210 3.68 15.10 20.57
CA PHE A 210 3.87 16.47 20.09
C PHE A 210 2.59 17.29 20.20
N GLY A 211 1.41 16.68 20.12
CA GLY A 211 0.14 17.37 20.38
C GLY A 211 0.07 17.93 21.80
N ARG A 212 0.53 17.17 22.80
CA ARG A 212 0.60 17.65 24.18
C ARG A 212 1.61 18.79 24.35
N ILE A 213 2.79 18.68 23.74
CA ILE A 213 3.84 19.70 23.79
C ILE A 213 3.34 21.00 23.14
N ALA A 214 2.80 20.91 21.92
CA ALA A 214 2.24 22.04 21.19
C ALA A 214 1.11 22.73 21.96
N GLY A 215 0.18 21.96 22.52
CA GLY A 215 -0.91 22.52 23.31
C GLY A 215 -0.44 23.28 24.56
N ARG A 216 0.53 22.72 25.29
CA ARG A 216 1.11 23.38 26.48
C ARG A 216 1.85 24.66 26.09
N ASN A 217 2.70 24.60 25.08
CA ASN A 217 3.54 25.74 24.69
C ASN A 217 2.69 26.86 24.06
N ALA A 218 1.66 26.51 23.27
CA ALA A 218 0.68 27.47 22.78
C ALA A 218 -0.10 28.15 23.91
N ALA A 219 -0.52 27.40 24.94
CA ALA A 219 -1.21 27.98 26.10
C ALA A 219 -0.29 28.92 26.90
N THR A 220 0.97 28.54 27.12
CA THR A 220 2.00 29.38 27.74
C THR A 220 2.22 30.67 26.94
N ALA A 221 2.36 30.58 25.63
CA ALA A 221 2.58 31.75 24.76
C ALA A 221 1.36 32.70 24.76
N ALA A 222 0.14 32.15 24.77
CA ALA A 222 -1.09 32.94 24.89
C ALA A 222 -1.18 33.65 26.24
N ALA A 223 -0.84 32.97 27.35
CA ALA A 223 -0.85 33.57 28.69
C ALA A 223 0.16 34.73 28.81
N LYS A 224 1.38 34.56 28.26
CA LYS A 224 2.38 35.64 28.21
C LYS A 224 1.91 36.83 27.38
N SER A 225 1.32 36.57 26.21
CA SER A 225 0.77 37.61 25.33
C SER A 225 -0.37 38.39 26.00
N ALA A 226 -1.12 37.74 26.90
CA ALA A 226 -2.18 38.36 27.69
C ALA A 226 -1.70 39.00 29.01
N GLY A 227 -0.39 38.97 29.32
CA GLY A 227 0.16 39.48 30.58
C GLY A 227 -0.23 38.64 31.81
N LEU A 228 -0.68 37.40 31.61
CA LEU A 228 -1.09 36.47 32.68
C LEU A 228 0.08 35.62 33.20
N MET A 229 1.26 35.74 32.60
CA MET A 229 2.49 35.03 32.94
C MET A 229 3.71 35.85 32.52
N GLU A 230 4.80 35.76 33.29
CA GLU A 230 6.13 36.28 32.92
C GLU A 230 6.87 35.32 31.97
#